data_AF-R5E2A3-F1
#
_entry.id   AF-R5E2A3-F1
#
_cell.length_a   1.000
_cell.length_b   1.000
_cell.length_c   1.000
_cell.angle_alpha   90.00
_cell.angle_beta   90.00
_cell.angle_gamma   90.00
#
_symmetry.space_group_name_H-M   'P 1'
#
loop_
_entity.id
_entity.type
_entity.pdbx_description
1 polymer ?
#
loop_
_entity_poly.entity_id
_entity_poly.type
_entity_poly.pdbx_seq_one_letter_code
_entity_poly.pdbx_strand_id
1 'polypeptide(L)'
;MRENYGFEKVDMHEIPGVIRCFVNPDLQMVIAEADELISRRCSNSIPDNMQEQMHIFTTFQNKIACHFLLIVWKEQEEDRQLFFSDTKRTRAIEFMDYMISEFGLVKGGAEIASGRISSTILRVQMSGMDIEDSMDYYLDKALSYRMMTQIVEAGEYAEQIHKDIIQLPQYIKKKIPWAYVRSTDIVEEGEAFKLRSLENESGIIMEASPDIYIMIGCRGEAYHITRDKFERTYESADESLDIFEQMLDFIPEVQIMKDNSYVSIDELACLCYPKTENAIYATVLDERTKVFPVSEEDYYLGRPGDYLAIRADDITDIYIIQKDIFQQTYERKEQEVMNENNTRSK
;
A
#
# COMPACT_ATOMS: atom_id res chain seq x y z
N MET A 1 -23.96 -11.86 -19.21
CA MET A 1 -23.74 -10.46 -18.78
C MET A 1 -22.43 -10.01 -19.41
N ARG A 2 -22.50 -9.34 -20.56
CA ARG A 2 -21.40 -8.63 -21.24
C ARG A 2 -21.99 -7.36 -21.85
N GLU A 3 -22.63 -6.55 -21.01
CA GLU A 3 -22.87 -5.14 -21.36
C GLU A 3 -21.85 -4.34 -20.53
N ASN A 4 -20.67 -4.16 -21.14
CA ASN A 4 -19.60 -3.22 -20.78
C ASN A 4 -19.16 -3.13 -19.30
N TYR A 5 -19.35 -4.16 -18.48
CA TYR A 5 -18.84 -4.17 -17.09
C TYR A 5 -19.37 -3.00 -16.22
N GLY A 6 -20.58 -2.50 -16.53
CA GLY A 6 -21.16 -1.31 -15.88
C GLY A 6 -20.61 0.03 -16.39
N PHE A 7 -19.76 0.01 -17.42
CA PHE A 7 -19.30 1.21 -18.11
C PHE A 7 -20.21 1.58 -19.29
N GLU A 8 -20.48 2.86 -19.44
CA GLU A 8 -21.19 3.41 -20.59
C GLU A 8 -20.18 4.06 -21.54
N LYS A 9 -20.30 3.77 -22.83
CA LYS A 9 -19.48 4.45 -23.84
C LYS A 9 -19.99 5.89 -23.98
N VAL A 10 -19.09 6.85 -23.79
CA VAL A 10 -19.40 8.29 -23.90
C VAL A 10 -18.57 8.90 -25.01
N ASP A 11 -19.18 9.81 -25.77
CA ASP A 11 -18.47 10.56 -26.79
C ASP A 11 -17.76 11.77 -26.18
N MET A 12 -16.47 11.91 -26.47
CA MET A 12 -15.57 12.93 -25.89
C MET A 12 -14.91 13.78 -26.98
N HIS A 13 -15.64 14.10 -28.06
CA HIS A 13 -15.14 14.95 -29.16
C HIS A 13 -14.54 16.30 -28.73
N GLU A 14 -14.93 16.82 -27.56
CA GLU A 14 -14.42 18.08 -27.02
C GLU A 14 -13.01 17.96 -26.40
N ILE A 15 -12.50 16.75 -26.18
CA ILE A 15 -11.14 16.49 -25.71
C ILE A 15 -10.35 15.90 -26.90
N PRO A 16 -9.56 16.72 -27.62
CA PRO A 16 -8.84 16.26 -28.79
C PRO A 16 -7.89 15.10 -28.46
N GLY A 17 -7.97 14.04 -29.26
CA GLY A 17 -7.14 12.85 -29.14
C GLY A 17 -7.73 11.71 -28.33
N VAL A 18 -8.95 11.83 -27.80
CA VAL A 18 -9.70 10.69 -27.24
C VAL A 18 -10.35 9.89 -28.38
N ILE A 19 -10.01 8.60 -28.48
CA ILE A 19 -10.53 7.68 -29.49
C ILE A 19 -11.81 7.00 -28.98
N ARG A 20 -11.73 6.42 -27.78
CA ARG A 20 -12.85 5.77 -27.09
C ARG A 20 -12.84 6.20 -25.63
N CYS A 21 -14.02 6.44 -25.06
CA CYS A 21 -14.16 6.78 -23.65
C CYS A 21 -15.29 5.98 -23.03
N PHE A 22 -15.04 5.45 -21.85
CA PHE A 22 -15.98 4.66 -21.08
C PHE A 22 -16.06 5.21 -19.67
N VAL A 23 -17.28 5.35 -19.15
CA VAL A 23 -17.53 5.93 -17.83
C VAL A 23 -18.34 4.94 -17.00
N ASN A 24 -17.88 4.65 -15.79
CA ASN A 24 -18.66 3.93 -14.79
C ASN A 24 -19.04 4.91 -13.66
N PRO A 25 -20.31 5.35 -13.60
CA PRO A 25 -20.77 6.31 -12.58
C PRO A 25 -20.63 5.79 -11.15
N ASP A 26 -20.90 4.49 -10.93
CA ASP A 26 -20.86 3.88 -9.59
C ASP A 26 -19.42 3.80 -9.05
N LEU A 27 -18.45 3.61 -9.95
CA LEU A 27 -17.03 3.64 -9.62
C LEU A 27 -16.43 5.05 -9.66
N GLN A 28 -17.18 6.05 -10.15
CA GLN A 28 -16.68 7.38 -10.51
C GLN A 28 -15.38 7.31 -11.34
N MET A 29 -15.34 6.37 -12.29
CA MET A 29 -14.15 6.02 -13.05
C MET A 29 -14.34 6.26 -14.54
N VAL A 30 -13.32 6.81 -15.17
CA VAL A 30 -13.23 7.00 -16.62
C VAL A 30 -12.06 6.17 -17.16
N ILE A 31 -12.29 5.44 -18.25
CA ILE A 31 -11.24 4.75 -19.00
C ILE A 31 -11.28 5.23 -20.44
N ALA A 32 -10.19 5.84 -20.89
CA ALA A 32 -10.07 6.45 -22.20
C ALA A 32 -8.93 5.85 -23.02
N GLU A 33 -9.23 5.45 -24.25
CA GLU A 33 -8.22 5.16 -25.26
C GLU A 33 -7.84 6.45 -25.98
N ALA A 34 -6.55 6.70 -26.15
CA ALA A 34 -6.03 7.95 -26.68
C ALA A 34 -5.08 7.76 -27.87
N ASP A 35 -5.04 8.77 -28.74
CA ASP A 35 -4.15 8.83 -29.90
C ASP A 35 -2.81 9.53 -29.59
N GLU A 36 -2.04 9.83 -30.65
CA GLU A 36 -0.74 10.50 -30.54
C GLU A 36 -0.78 11.91 -29.93
N LEU A 37 -1.91 12.62 -29.99
CA LEU A 37 -2.02 13.99 -29.48
C LEU A 37 -1.97 14.00 -27.94
N ILE A 38 -2.69 13.08 -27.31
CA ILE A 38 -2.68 12.92 -25.85
C ILE A 38 -1.42 12.15 -25.44
N SER A 39 -1.03 11.10 -26.18
CA SER A 39 0.10 10.27 -25.76
C SER A 39 1.40 11.06 -25.67
N ARG A 40 1.70 11.99 -26.59
CA ARG A 40 2.93 12.82 -26.52
C ARG A 40 2.99 13.68 -25.25
N ARG A 41 1.84 14.09 -24.72
CA ARG A 41 1.73 14.87 -23.48
C ARG A 41 1.88 13.96 -22.25
N CYS A 42 1.49 12.70 -22.38
CA CYS A 42 1.57 11.68 -21.32
C CYS A 42 2.92 10.93 -21.27
N SER A 43 3.64 10.80 -22.38
CA SER A 43 4.82 9.92 -22.52
C SER A 43 6.09 10.40 -21.81
N ASN A 44 6.14 11.66 -21.37
CA ASN A 44 7.25 12.17 -20.58
C ASN A 44 7.26 11.57 -19.16
N SER A 45 8.42 11.59 -18.50
CA SER A 45 8.54 11.10 -17.13
C SER A 45 7.58 11.88 -16.21
N ILE A 46 6.96 11.20 -15.24
CA ILE A 46 5.98 11.82 -14.32
C ILE A 46 6.58 13.05 -13.63
N PRO A 47 7.78 13.00 -13.01
CA PRO A 47 8.34 14.18 -12.34
C PRO A 47 8.50 15.39 -13.26
N ASP A 48 8.85 15.16 -14.53
CA ASP A 48 9.15 16.23 -15.48
C ASP A 48 7.89 16.86 -16.09
N ASN A 49 6.76 16.14 -16.12
CA ASN A 49 5.54 16.60 -16.80
C ASN A 49 4.25 16.51 -15.97
N MET A 50 4.36 16.37 -14.65
CA MET A 50 3.22 16.19 -13.74
C MET A 50 2.17 17.30 -13.89
N GLN A 51 2.57 18.58 -14.06
CA GLN A 51 1.62 19.68 -14.23
C GLN A 51 0.75 19.51 -15.47
N GLU A 52 1.34 19.13 -16.61
CA GLU A 52 0.59 18.92 -17.85
C GLU A 52 -0.32 17.69 -17.75
N GLN A 53 0.19 16.61 -17.16
CA GLN A 53 -0.57 15.38 -16.94
C GLN A 53 -1.78 15.64 -16.02
N MET A 54 -1.59 16.38 -14.93
CA MET A 54 -2.69 16.78 -14.04
C MET A 54 -3.70 17.68 -14.73
N HIS A 55 -3.26 18.57 -15.63
CA HIS A 55 -4.18 19.39 -16.42
C HIS A 55 -5.08 18.55 -17.34
N ILE A 56 -4.57 17.43 -17.88
CA ILE A 56 -5.40 16.47 -18.63
C ILE A 56 -6.47 15.91 -17.70
N PHE A 57 -6.11 15.44 -16.51
CA PHE A 57 -7.08 14.90 -15.56
C PHE A 57 -8.16 15.93 -15.20
N THR A 58 -7.77 17.17 -14.87
CA THR A 58 -8.73 18.25 -14.60
C THR A 58 -9.65 18.55 -15.79
N THR A 59 -9.14 18.41 -17.03
CA THR A 59 -9.95 18.59 -18.25
C THR A 59 -11.07 17.54 -18.32
N PHE A 60 -10.76 16.28 -18.00
CA PHE A 60 -11.78 15.23 -17.90
C PHE A 60 -12.76 15.50 -16.76
N GLN A 61 -12.27 15.86 -15.57
CA GLN A 61 -13.14 16.14 -14.40
C GLN A 61 -14.15 17.26 -14.65
N ASN A 62 -13.76 18.28 -15.42
CA ASN A 62 -14.66 19.38 -15.82
C ASN A 62 -15.78 18.95 -16.77
N LYS A 63 -15.65 17.78 -17.41
CA LYS A 63 -16.62 17.23 -18.37
C LYS A 63 -17.42 16.06 -17.79
N ILE A 64 -16.76 15.21 -17.02
CA ILE A 64 -17.32 14.04 -16.37
C ILE A 64 -16.88 14.09 -14.93
N ALA A 65 -17.82 14.10 -13.98
CA ALA A 65 -17.49 13.97 -12.58
C ALA A 65 -16.86 12.58 -12.34
N CYS A 66 -15.55 12.55 -12.14
CA CYS A 66 -14.79 11.34 -11.85
C CYS A 66 -13.68 11.59 -10.83
N HIS A 67 -13.38 10.54 -10.08
CA HIS A 67 -12.26 10.49 -9.14
C HIS A 67 -11.08 9.68 -9.68
N PHE A 68 -11.35 8.84 -10.67
CA PHE A 68 -10.36 7.97 -11.28
C PHE A 68 -10.37 8.13 -12.80
N LEU A 69 -9.19 8.29 -13.39
CA LEU A 69 -9.02 8.35 -14.83
C LEU A 69 -7.87 7.44 -15.26
N LEU A 70 -8.17 6.43 -16.09
CA LEU A 70 -7.17 5.63 -16.79
C LEU A 70 -7.13 6.06 -18.26
N ILE A 71 -5.97 6.52 -18.71
CA ILE A 71 -5.69 6.77 -20.12
C ILE A 71 -4.81 5.65 -20.64
N VAL A 72 -5.18 5.03 -21.75
CA VAL A 72 -4.40 3.99 -22.41
C VAL A 72 -4.10 4.37 -23.85
N TRP A 73 -2.89 4.05 -24.32
CA TRP A 73 -2.50 4.25 -25.71
C TRP A 73 -1.45 3.22 -26.10
N LYS A 74 -1.27 3.07 -27.41
CA LYS A 74 -0.21 2.23 -27.97
C LYS A 74 0.97 3.07 -28.40
N GLU A 75 2.17 2.66 -28.00
CA GLU A 75 3.43 3.29 -28.41
C GLU A 75 4.39 2.19 -28.88
N GLN A 76 4.60 2.09 -30.20
CA GLN A 76 5.39 1.03 -30.82
C GLN A 76 4.85 -0.38 -30.47
N GLU A 77 5.66 -1.17 -29.74
CA GLU A 77 5.36 -2.54 -29.29
C GLU A 77 4.95 -2.59 -27.80
N GLU A 78 4.65 -1.43 -27.20
CA GLU A 78 4.18 -1.30 -25.83
C GLU A 78 2.75 -0.74 -25.79
N ASP A 79 1.94 -1.29 -24.89
CA ASP A 79 0.72 -0.66 -24.42
C ASP A 79 1.06 0.14 -23.16
N ARG A 80 0.74 1.42 -23.19
CA ARG A 80 1.05 2.37 -22.11
C ARG A 80 -0.20 2.85 -21.44
N GLN A 81 -0.05 3.17 -20.16
CA GLN A 81 -1.13 3.59 -19.29
C GLN A 81 -0.68 4.77 -18.44
N LEU A 82 -1.61 5.66 -18.16
CA LEU A 82 -1.46 6.70 -17.16
C LEU A 82 -2.76 6.75 -16.34
N PHE A 83 -2.63 6.56 -15.04
CA PHE A 83 -3.74 6.53 -14.11
C PHE A 83 -3.65 7.65 -13.10
N PHE A 84 -4.80 8.29 -12.85
CA PHE A 84 -4.96 9.35 -11.89
C PHE A 84 -5.98 8.97 -10.83
N SER A 85 -5.72 9.40 -9.60
CA SER A 85 -6.62 9.32 -8.46
C SER A 85 -6.53 10.61 -7.66
N ASP A 86 -7.68 11.25 -7.38
CA ASP A 86 -7.77 12.38 -6.47
C ASP A 86 -8.30 11.98 -5.08
N THR A 87 -8.33 10.68 -4.78
CA THR A 87 -8.85 10.16 -3.50
C THR A 87 -7.79 9.36 -2.76
N LYS A 88 -7.87 9.39 -1.43
CA LYS A 88 -7.08 8.50 -0.56
C LYS A 88 -7.58 7.06 -0.55
N ARG A 89 -8.69 6.75 -1.25
CA ARG A 89 -9.26 5.39 -1.28
C ARG A 89 -8.50 4.44 -2.19
N THR A 90 -7.81 4.97 -3.21
CA THR A 90 -7.03 4.19 -4.17
C THR A 90 -5.79 4.96 -4.57
N ARG A 91 -4.62 4.45 -4.19
CA ARG A 91 -3.32 4.92 -4.68
C ARG A 91 -3.16 4.52 -6.14
N ALA A 92 -2.73 5.47 -6.97
CA ALA A 92 -2.59 5.26 -8.40
C ALA A 92 -1.57 4.17 -8.73
N ILE A 93 -0.43 4.16 -8.03
CA ILE A 93 0.62 3.14 -8.22
C ILE A 93 0.11 1.73 -7.91
N GLU A 94 -0.71 1.58 -6.87
CA GLU A 94 -1.29 0.29 -6.49
C GLU A 94 -2.31 -0.20 -7.53
N PHE A 95 -3.17 0.70 -8.01
CA PHE A 95 -4.12 0.35 -9.06
C PHE A 95 -3.37 -0.12 -10.30
N MET A 96 -2.34 0.61 -10.72
CA MET A 96 -1.50 0.23 -11.84
C MET A 96 -0.79 -1.11 -11.65
N ASP A 97 -0.26 -1.38 -10.45
CA ASP A 97 0.29 -2.68 -10.08
C ASP A 97 -0.75 -3.80 -10.19
N TYR A 98 -2.02 -3.56 -9.84
CA TYR A 98 -3.07 -4.56 -10.08
C TYR A 98 -3.37 -4.77 -11.58
N MET A 99 -3.38 -3.69 -12.37
CA MET A 99 -3.78 -3.74 -13.78
C MET A 99 -2.80 -4.52 -14.68
N ILE A 100 -1.49 -4.32 -14.46
CA ILE A 100 -0.45 -4.90 -15.31
C ILE A 100 0.60 -5.73 -14.55
N SER A 101 0.58 -5.70 -13.22
CA SER A 101 1.30 -6.59 -12.29
C SER A 101 2.73 -6.95 -12.72
N GLU A 102 3.15 -8.21 -12.49
CA GLU A 102 4.49 -8.73 -12.76
C GLU A 102 4.87 -8.74 -14.26
N PHE A 103 3.94 -8.40 -15.14
CA PHE A 103 4.13 -8.41 -16.59
C PHE A 103 4.52 -7.05 -17.17
N GLY A 104 4.34 -5.99 -16.38
CA GLY A 104 4.59 -4.61 -16.77
C GLY A 104 5.63 -3.92 -15.90
N LEU A 105 5.89 -2.66 -16.24
CA LEU A 105 6.67 -1.75 -15.42
C LEU A 105 5.74 -0.62 -14.97
N VAL A 106 5.64 -0.44 -13.66
CA VAL A 106 4.84 0.60 -13.03
C VAL A 106 5.76 1.61 -12.36
N LYS A 107 5.42 2.90 -12.47
CA LYS A 107 6.10 4.00 -11.75
C LYS A 107 5.07 5.04 -11.33
N GLY A 108 5.28 5.70 -10.20
CA GLY A 108 4.39 6.79 -9.76
C GLY A 108 4.27 6.88 -8.25
N GLY A 109 3.12 7.33 -7.78
CA GLY A 109 2.78 7.43 -6.37
C GLY A 109 1.27 7.32 -6.12
N ALA A 110 0.79 7.99 -5.06
CA ALA A 110 -0.60 7.92 -4.65
C ALA A 110 -1.58 8.57 -5.64
N GLU A 111 -1.21 9.71 -6.24
CA GLU A 111 -2.13 10.49 -7.08
C GLU A 111 -2.03 10.14 -8.57
N ILE A 112 -0.85 9.78 -9.03
CA ILE A 112 -0.57 9.51 -10.44
C ILE A 112 0.41 8.36 -10.59
N ALA A 113 0.14 7.47 -11.53
CA ALA A 113 1.06 6.40 -11.90
C ALA A 113 0.99 6.07 -13.38
N SER A 114 2.14 5.73 -13.94
CA SER A 114 2.28 5.26 -15.31
C SER A 114 2.62 3.78 -15.33
N GLY A 115 2.10 3.11 -16.36
CA GLY A 115 2.38 1.72 -16.66
C GLY A 115 2.86 1.57 -18.09
N ARG A 116 3.65 0.54 -18.32
CA ARG A 116 3.91 0.02 -19.65
C ARG A 116 4.00 -1.50 -19.62
N ILE A 117 3.41 -2.14 -20.62
CA ILE A 117 3.45 -3.58 -20.81
C ILE A 117 3.72 -3.86 -22.30
N SER A 118 4.49 -4.90 -22.61
CA SER A 118 4.65 -5.32 -24.00
C SER A 118 3.31 -5.71 -24.59
N SER A 119 2.98 -5.21 -25.78
CA SER A 119 1.74 -5.60 -26.49
C SER A 119 1.63 -7.10 -26.71
N THR A 120 2.76 -7.80 -26.82
CA THR A 120 2.77 -9.27 -26.93
C THR A 120 2.34 -9.93 -25.63
N ILE A 121 2.84 -9.44 -24.49
CA ILE A 121 2.49 -9.99 -23.18
C ILE A 121 1.03 -9.66 -22.85
N LEU A 122 0.58 -8.44 -23.13
CA LEU A 122 -0.83 -8.07 -22.95
C LEU A 122 -1.76 -8.98 -23.78
N ARG A 123 -1.44 -9.25 -25.06
CA ARG A 123 -2.20 -10.20 -25.88
C ARG A 123 -2.27 -11.61 -25.28
N VAL A 124 -1.19 -12.08 -24.65
CA VAL A 124 -1.19 -13.40 -23.96
C VAL A 124 -2.15 -13.37 -22.78
N GLN A 125 -2.13 -12.32 -21.96
CA GLN A 125 -3.06 -12.15 -20.84
C GLN A 125 -4.52 -12.10 -21.32
N MET A 126 -4.80 -11.29 -22.35
CA MET A 126 -6.11 -11.17 -22.97
C MET A 126 -6.62 -12.51 -23.52
N SER A 127 -5.75 -13.26 -24.19
CA SER A 127 -6.09 -14.59 -24.72
C SER A 127 -6.44 -15.57 -23.60
N GLY A 128 -5.77 -15.49 -22.44
CA GLY A 128 -6.09 -16.29 -21.26
C GLY A 128 -7.44 -15.96 -20.62
N MET A 129 -8.04 -14.82 -20.98
CA MET A 129 -9.33 -14.34 -20.47
C MET A 129 -10.44 -14.40 -21.54
N ASP A 130 -10.16 -14.95 -22.73
CA ASP A 130 -11.05 -14.91 -23.90
C ASP A 130 -11.48 -13.47 -24.28
N ILE A 131 -10.53 -12.54 -24.21
CA ILE A 131 -10.69 -11.12 -24.58
C ILE A 131 -9.89 -10.82 -25.84
N GLU A 132 -10.50 -10.13 -26.81
CA GLU A 132 -9.85 -9.71 -28.07
C GLU A 132 -9.49 -8.22 -28.11
N ASP A 133 -10.27 -7.37 -27.43
CA ASP A 133 -10.09 -5.92 -27.39
C ASP A 133 -9.35 -5.49 -26.11
N SER A 134 -8.30 -4.69 -26.24
CA SER A 134 -7.53 -4.21 -25.08
C SER A 134 -8.38 -3.34 -24.15
N MET A 135 -9.38 -2.62 -24.68
CA MET A 135 -10.27 -1.84 -23.82
C MET A 135 -11.15 -2.74 -22.95
N ASP A 136 -11.66 -3.85 -23.48
CA ASP A 136 -12.42 -4.81 -22.68
C ASP A 136 -11.56 -5.40 -21.55
N TYR A 137 -10.26 -5.62 -21.79
CA TYR A 137 -9.33 -6.03 -20.74
C TYR A 137 -9.24 -4.98 -19.61
N TYR A 138 -9.06 -3.70 -19.95
CA TYR A 138 -8.95 -2.66 -18.93
C TYR A 138 -10.26 -2.43 -18.17
N LEU A 139 -11.41 -2.51 -18.85
CA LEU A 139 -12.73 -2.41 -18.22
C LEU A 139 -12.98 -3.57 -17.23
N ASP A 140 -12.71 -4.80 -17.66
CA ASP A 140 -12.85 -6.00 -16.83
C ASP A 140 -11.92 -5.98 -15.62
N LYS A 141 -10.65 -5.60 -15.82
CA LYS A 141 -9.67 -5.48 -14.73
C LYS A 141 -10.04 -4.39 -13.73
N ALA A 142 -10.54 -3.23 -14.19
CA ALA A 142 -11.00 -2.18 -13.30
C ALA A 142 -12.19 -2.61 -12.43
N LEU A 143 -13.16 -3.32 -13.02
CA LEU A 143 -14.28 -3.89 -12.27
C LEU A 143 -13.80 -4.97 -11.29
N SER A 144 -12.94 -5.88 -11.75
CA SER A 144 -12.36 -6.95 -10.93
C SER A 144 -11.58 -6.40 -9.75
N TYR A 145 -10.79 -5.32 -9.94
CA TYR A 145 -10.10 -4.63 -8.86
C TYR A 145 -11.07 -4.20 -7.77
N ARG A 146 -12.19 -3.59 -8.14
CA ARG A 146 -13.20 -3.14 -7.16
C ARG A 146 -13.89 -4.31 -6.47
N MET A 147 -14.23 -5.37 -7.21
CA MET A 147 -14.98 -6.52 -6.69
C MET A 147 -14.13 -7.42 -5.80
N MET A 148 -12.86 -7.60 -6.13
CA MET A 148 -11.92 -8.47 -5.43
C MET A 148 -11.09 -7.73 -4.38
N THR A 149 -11.47 -6.50 -4.02
CA THR A 149 -10.83 -5.75 -2.95
C THR A 149 -11.79 -5.57 -1.79
N GLN A 150 -11.48 -6.21 -0.66
CA GLN A 150 -12.15 -5.98 0.61
C GLN A 150 -11.68 -4.66 1.23
N ILE A 151 -12.60 -3.94 1.86
CA ILE A 151 -12.31 -2.73 2.63
C ILE A 151 -12.65 -3.00 4.10
N VAL A 152 -11.71 -2.71 4.98
CA VAL A 152 -11.84 -2.79 6.43
C VAL A 152 -11.62 -1.38 6.98
N GLU A 153 -12.70 -0.75 7.42
CA GLU A 153 -12.63 0.49 8.20
C GLU A 153 -12.41 0.09 9.67
N ALA A 154 -11.22 0.34 10.23
CA ALA A 154 -10.78 -0.27 11.48
C ALA A 154 -11.74 0.00 12.67
N GLY A 155 -12.25 1.22 12.78
CA GLY A 155 -13.22 1.59 13.82
C GLY A 155 -14.51 0.78 13.75
N GLU A 156 -15.12 0.68 12.56
CA GLU A 156 -16.36 -0.08 12.36
C GLU A 156 -16.13 -1.59 12.53
N TYR A 157 -15.00 -2.09 12.03
CA TYR A 157 -14.65 -3.49 12.14
C TYR A 157 -14.46 -3.91 13.60
N ALA A 158 -13.77 -3.09 14.40
CA ALA A 158 -13.57 -3.33 15.83
C ALA A 158 -14.90 -3.47 16.59
N GLU A 159 -15.90 -2.64 16.27
CA GLU A 159 -17.23 -2.73 16.87
C GLU A 159 -17.95 -4.05 16.51
N GLN A 160 -17.80 -4.51 15.27
CA GLN A 160 -18.43 -5.75 14.79
C GLN A 160 -17.82 -7.00 15.45
N ILE A 161 -16.50 -7.05 15.56
CA ILE A 161 -15.79 -8.25 16.04
C ILE A 161 -15.63 -8.31 17.55
N HIS A 162 -15.90 -7.21 18.29
CA HIS A 162 -15.55 -7.08 19.72
C HIS A 162 -15.90 -8.30 20.56
N LYS A 163 -17.03 -8.97 20.28
CA LYS A 163 -17.48 -10.15 21.06
C LYS A 163 -16.83 -11.46 20.65
N ASP A 164 -16.41 -11.57 19.39
CA ASP A 164 -15.89 -12.81 18.80
C ASP A 164 -14.37 -12.80 18.63
N ILE A 165 -13.71 -11.65 18.80
CA ILE A 165 -12.25 -11.49 18.65
C ILE A 165 -11.47 -12.47 19.53
N ILE A 166 -11.98 -12.80 20.71
CA ILE A 166 -11.36 -13.75 21.66
C ILE A 166 -11.25 -15.17 21.10
N GLN A 167 -12.02 -15.51 20.06
CA GLN A 167 -11.98 -16.81 19.40
C GLN A 167 -10.88 -16.87 18.33
N LEU A 168 -10.33 -15.72 17.93
CA LEU A 168 -9.27 -15.67 16.94
C LEU A 168 -7.95 -16.20 17.53
N PRO A 169 -7.11 -16.83 16.72
CA PRO A 169 -5.80 -17.28 17.17
C PRO A 169 -4.95 -16.08 17.66
N GLN A 170 -4.37 -16.23 18.84
CA GLN A 170 -3.44 -15.26 19.40
C GLN A 170 -1.99 -15.59 19.04
N TYR A 171 -1.21 -14.55 18.82
CA TYR A 171 0.21 -14.61 18.50
C TYR A 171 0.98 -13.62 19.37
N ILE A 172 2.21 -13.97 19.68
CA ILE A 172 3.17 -13.07 20.35
C ILE A 172 4.34 -12.83 19.43
N LYS A 173 4.94 -11.65 19.54
CA LYS A 173 6.12 -11.30 18.77
C LYS A 173 7.31 -12.07 19.32
N LYS A 174 8.04 -12.77 18.46
CA LYS A 174 9.28 -13.45 18.83
C LYS A 174 10.30 -12.42 19.27
N LYS A 175 11.15 -12.79 20.24
CA LYS A 175 12.23 -11.93 20.73
C LYS A 175 13.42 -11.93 19.76
N ILE A 176 13.19 -11.39 18.57
CA ILE A 176 14.21 -11.16 17.54
C ILE A 176 14.62 -9.67 17.55
N PRO A 177 15.85 -9.33 17.13
CA PRO A 177 16.29 -7.95 17.03
C PRO A 177 15.50 -7.16 15.99
N TRP A 178 15.17 -5.93 16.34
CA TRP A 178 14.63 -4.87 15.48
C TRP A 178 15.57 -3.67 15.59
N ALA A 179 15.49 -2.71 14.68
CA ALA A 179 16.22 -1.45 14.80
C ALA A 179 15.24 -0.28 15.00
N TYR A 180 15.74 0.80 15.59
CA TYR A 180 15.02 2.06 15.68
C TYR A 180 15.97 3.26 15.57
N VAL A 181 15.41 4.38 15.11
CA VAL A 181 16.07 5.69 15.03
C VAL A 181 15.12 6.73 15.58
N ARG A 182 15.59 7.66 16.41
CA ARG A 182 14.76 8.81 16.82
C ARG A 182 14.69 9.77 15.64
N SER A 183 13.51 10.27 15.30
CA SER A 183 13.39 11.18 14.15
C SER A 183 14.25 12.45 14.32
N THR A 184 14.47 12.90 15.55
CA THR A 184 15.37 14.01 15.90
C THR A 184 16.86 13.72 15.72
N ASP A 185 17.26 12.45 15.57
CA ASP A 185 18.64 12.09 15.21
C ASP A 185 18.87 12.18 13.69
N ILE A 186 17.80 12.15 12.89
CA ILE A 186 17.84 12.31 11.43
C ILE A 186 17.97 13.79 11.06
N VAL A 187 17.11 14.63 11.65
CA VAL A 187 17.01 16.06 11.36
C VAL A 187 16.48 16.80 12.59
N GLU A 188 16.71 18.11 12.68
CA GLU A 188 16.24 18.95 13.79
C GLU A 188 14.70 18.87 13.96
N GLU A 189 14.23 19.01 15.21
CA GLU A 189 12.79 19.04 15.52
C GLU A 189 12.06 20.12 14.69
N GLY A 190 10.92 19.73 14.10
CA GLY A 190 10.13 20.59 13.23
C GLY A 190 10.57 20.59 11.75
N GLU A 191 11.71 20.01 11.41
CA GLU A 191 12.12 19.85 10.02
C GLU A 191 11.56 18.56 9.40
N ALA A 192 11.30 18.61 8.08
CA ALA A 192 10.70 17.50 7.35
C ALA A 192 11.75 16.62 6.66
N PHE A 193 11.51 15.32 6.66
CA PHE A 193 12.26 14.33 5.90
C PHE A 193 11.30 13.35 5.20
N LYS A 194 11.79 12.71 4.14
CA LYS A 194 11.06 11.70 3.38
C LYS A 194 11.69 10.33 3.61
N LEU A 195 10.91 9.38 4.12
CA LEU A 195 11.29 8.00 4.36
C LEU A 195 10.74 7.11 3.23
N ARG A 196 11.60 6.39 2.52
CA ARG A 196 11.23 5.32 1.57
C ARG A 196 11.62 3.96 2.12
N SER A 197 10.72 3.00 2.01
CA SER A 197 10.91 1.61 2.45
C SER A 197 10.42 0.66 1.35
N LEU A 198 10.67 -0.65 1.53
CA LEU A 198 10.13 -1.69 0.64
C LEU A 198 8.62 -1.60 0.46
N GLU A 199 7.88 -1.23 1.51
CA GLU A 199 6.42 -1.16 1.48
C GLU A 199 5.89 0.17 0.94
N ASN A 200 6.73 1.21 0.90
CA ASN A 200 6.37 2.53 0.42
C ASN A 200 7.49 3.16 -0.42
N GLU A 201 7.59 2.71 -1.66
CA GLU A 201 8.55 3.22 -2.64
C GLU A 201 8.34 4.71 -2.95
N SER A 202 7.09 5.18 -2.89
CA SER A 202 6.78 6.60 -3.10
C SER A 202 7.32 7.50 -1.99
N GLY A 203 7.52 6.94 -0.79
CA GLY A 203 8.02 7.56 0.41
C GLY A 203 7.01 8.45 1.14
N ILE A 204 7.11 8.48 2.47
CA ILE A 204 6.26 9.29 3.36
C ILE A 204 7.06 10.50 3.82
N ILE A 205 6.48 11.70 3.71
CA ILE A 205 7.05 12.91 4.29
C ILE A 205 6.55 13.03 5.73
N MET A 206 7.48 13.20 6.67
CA MET A 206 7.19 13.33 8.10
C MET A 206 7.99 14.48 8.69
N GLU A 207 7.46 15.08 9.76
CA GLU A 207 8.14 16.09 10.55
C GLU A 207 8.86 15.42 11.73
N ALA A 208 10.13 15.78 11.97
CA ALA A 208 10.87 15.26 13.10
C ALA A 208 10.32 15.81 14.43
N SER A 209 10.14 14.92 15.39
CA SER A 209 9.60 15.23 16.71
C SER A 209 10.25 14.32 17.77
N PRO A 210 10.51 14.81 18.99
CA PRO A 210 11.00 14.00 20.11
C PRO A 210 10.11 12.78 20.42
N ASP A 211 8.84 12.85 20.01
CA ASP A 211 7.84 11.81 20.23
C ASP A 211 7.73 10.82 19.07
N ILE A 212 8.49 10.99 17.97
CA ILE A 212 8.42 10.12 16.78
C ILE A 212 9.72 9.36 16.60
N TYR A 213 9.63 8.03 16.62
CA TYR A 213 10.73 7.11 16.34
C TYR A 213 10.43 6.38 15.02
N ILE A 214 11.47 6.01 14.28
CA ILE A 214 11.38 5.20 13.07
C ILE A 214 11.82 3.78 13.43
N MET A 215 10.92 2.82 13.27
CA MET A 215 11.22 1.40 13.40
C MET A 215 11.74 0.85 12.08
N ILE A 216 12.76 0.00 12.16
CA ILE A 216 13.29 -0.78 11.05
C ILE A 216 13.16 -2.25 11.45
N GLY A 217 12.34 -2.99 10.71
CA GLY A 217 12.11 -4.40 10.96
C GLY A 217 13.15 -5.30 10.28
N CYS A 218 12.91 -6.61 10.37
CA CYS A 218 13.91 -7.64 10.04
C CYS A 218 14.23 -7.79 8.55
N ARG A 219 13.42 -7.24 7.65
CA ARG A 219 13.66 -7.24 6.20
C ARG A 219 13.89 -5.83 5.65
N GLY A 220 13.95 -4.81 6.51
CA GLY A 220 14.06 -3.41 6.08
C GLY A 220 12.73 -2.70 5.89
N GLU A 221 11.62 -3.33 6.31
CA GLU A 221 10.36 -2.62 6.49
C GLU A 221 10.55 -1.46 7.47
N ALA A 222 9.99 -0.29 7.18
CA ALA A 222 10.12 0.86 8.05
C ALA A 222 8.80 1.60 8.23
N TYR A 223 8.51 1.95 9.49
CA TYR A 223 7.31 2.68 9.89
C TYR A 223 7.62 3.58 11.09
N HIS A 224 6.79 4.59 11.32
CA HIS A 224 6.93 5.46 12.47
C HIS A 224 6.14 4.95 13.67
N ILE A 225 6.64 5.19 14.87
CA ILE A 225 5.99 4.83 16.13
C ILE A 225 6.12 6.00 17.10
N THR A 226 5.11 6.22 17.94
CA THR A 226 5.24 7.20 19.02
C THR A 226 6.20 6.68 20.08
N ARG A 227 6.94 7.58 20.72
CA ARG A 227 7.85 7.26 21.82
C ARG A 227 7.17 6.46 22.92
N ASP A 228 5.99 6.89 23.36
CA ASP A 228 5.20 6.18 24.38
C ASP A 228 4.86 4.74 23.96
N LYS A 229 4.48 4.54 22.69
CA LYS A 229 4.17 3.19 22.16
C LYS A 229 5.44 2.35 22.06
N PHE A 230 6.57 2.95 21.66
CA PHE A 230 7.86 2.27 21.64
C PHE A 230 8.28 1.82 23.04
N GLU A 231 8.33 2.73 24.02
CA GLU A 231 8.76 2.43 25.38
C GLU A 231 7.85 1.39 26.06
N ARG A 232 6.57 1.32 25.70
CA ARG A 232 5.64 0.27 26.15
C ARG A 232 5.87 -1.08 25.48
N THR A 233 6.34 -1.13 24.25
CA THR A 233 6.33 -2.35 23.42
C THR A 233 7.71 -2.92 23.09
N TYR A 234 8.78 -2.15 23.29
CA TYR A 234 10.16 -2.54 23.03
C TYR A 234 11.09 -2.15 24.18
N GLU A 235 12.22 -2.85 24.25
CA GLU A 235 13.38 -2.53 25.08
C GLU A 235 14.52 -2.13 24.15
N SER A 236 15.05 -0.91 24.31
CA SER A 236 16.24 -0.46 23.58
C SER A 236 17.48 -1.20 24.05
N ALA A 237 18.38 -1.50 23.12
CA ALA A 237 19.72 -1.97 23.40
C ALA A 237 20.75 -0.93 22.95
N ASP A 238 21.89 -0.87 23.63
CA ASP A 238 23.01 0.03 23.27
C ASP A 238 23.82 -0.50 22.07
N GLU A 239 23.34 -1.53 21.40
CA GLU A 239 23.95 -2.15 20.22
C GLU A 239 23.50 -1.39 18.96
N SER A 240 24.44 -0.97 18.13
CA SER A 240 24.16 -0.39 16.80
C SER A 240 23.72 -1.46 15.81
N LEU A 241 22.92 -1.08 14.82
CA LEU A 241 22.53 -1.96 13.73
C LEU A 241 23.73 -2.34 12.85
N ASP A 242 24.06 -3.63 12.78
CA ASP A 242 24.93 -4.18 11.74
C ASP A 242 24.07 -4.78 10.62
N ILE A 243 24.05 -4.11 9.46
CA ILE A 243 23.26 -4.51 8.28
C ILE A 243 23.65 -5.89 7.73
N PHE A 244 24.91 -6.31 7.89
CA PHE A 244 25.40 -7.59 7.40
C PHE A 244 25.03 -8.73 8.34
N GLU A 245 25.07 -8.48 9.66
CA GLU A 245 24.64 -9.47 10.65
C GLU A 245 23.13 -9.67 10.63
N GLN A 246 22.35 -8.58 10.44
CA GLN A 246 20.89 -8.65 10.39
C GLN A 246 20.35 -9.12 9.02
N MET A 247 21.20 -9.17 7.98
CA MET A 247 20.83 -9.60 6.63
C MET A 247 19.58 -8.89 6.09
N LEU A 248 19.49 -7.56 6.26
CA LEU A 248 18.35 -6.80 5.76
C LEU A 248 18.26 -6.89 4.23
N ASP A 249 17.06 -7.19 3.72
CA ASP A 249 16.82 -7.22 2.27
C ASP A 249 16.92 -5.83 1.64
N PHE A 250 16.61 -4.79 2.43
CA PHE A 250 16.62 -3.39 2.01
C PHE A 250 16.99 -2.47 3.18
N ILE A 251 17.71 -1.38 2.90
CA ILE A 251 17.98 -0.33 3.89
C ILE A 251 17.06 0.85 3.54
N PRO A 252 16.19 1.30 4.45
CA PRO A 252 15.32 2.44 4.21
C PRO A 252 16.10 3.68 3.78
N GLU A 253 15.59 4.40 2.79
CA GLU A 253 16.21 5.62 2.30
C GLU A 253 15.58 6.83 2.99
N VAL A 254 16.42 7.72 3.52
CA VAL A 254 15.98 8.95 4.16
C VAL A 254 16.52 10.15 3.40
N GLN A 255 15.61 10.98 2.91
CA GLN A 255 15.92 12.23 2.20
C GLN A 255 15.48 13.44 3.03
N ILE A 256 16.39 14.37 3.31
CA ILE A 256 16.06 15.62 4.01
C ILE A 256 15.36 16.57 3.04
N MET A 257 14.18 17.09 3.40
CA MET A 257 13.38 17.91 2.46
C MET A 257 13.96 19.32 2.26
N LYS A 258 14.74 19.82 3.23
CA LYS A 258 15.32 21.16 3.22
C LYS A 258 16.36 21.36 2.11
N ASP A 259 17.21 20.35 1.87
CA ASP A 259 18.34 20.44 0.95
C ASP A 259 18.43 19.24 -0.03
N ASN A 260 17.49 18.30 0.04
CA ASN A 260 17.46 17.05 -0.74
C ASN A 260 18.66 16.13 -0.53
N SER A 261 19.40 16.29 0.57
CA SER A 261 20.48 15.38 0.96
C SER A 261 19.94 14.05 1.49
N TYR A 262 20.79 13.03 1.54
CA TYR A 262 20.44 11.70 2.02
C TYR A 262 21.19 11.36 3.30
N VAL A 263 20.52 10.64 4.20
CA VAL A 263 21.06 10.18 5.48
C VAL A 263 21.14 8.66 5.49
N SER A 264 22.30 8.12 5.89
CA SER A 264 22.48 6.70 6.17
C SER A 264 21.76 6.34 7.47
N ILE A 265 20.48 5.97 7.39
CA ILE A 265 19.66 5.70 8.57
C ILE A 265 20.19 4.51 9.38
N ASP A 266 20.86 3.56 8.72
CA ASP A 266 21.50 2.41 9.34
C ASP A 266 22.64 2.80 10.30
N GLU A 267 23.41 3.84 9.97
CA GLU A 267 24.47 4.37 10.86
C GLU A 267 23.90 5.05 12.13
N LEU A 268 22.63 5.46 12.09
CA LEU A 268 21.93 6.07 13.22
C LEU A 268 21.13 5.05 14.04
N ALA A 269 20.94 3.83 13.53
CA ALA A 269 20.03 2.85 14.09
C ALA A 269 20.62 2.09 15.27
N CYS A 270 19.85 2.03 16.35
CA CYS A 270 20.13 1.18 17.51
C CYS A 270 19.18 -0.02 17.50
N LEU A 271 19.64 -1.14 18.02
CA LEU A 271 18.83 -2.34 18.18
C LEU A 271 17.81 -2.16 19.31
N CYS A 272 16.68 -2.83 19.16
CA CYS A 272 15.65 -2.96 20.17
C CYS A 272 14.99 -4.33 20.07
N TYR A 273 14.36 -4.77 21.15
CA TYR A 273 13.74 -6.07 21.25
C TYR A 273 12.28 -5.95 21.69
N PRO A 274 11.35 -6.68 21.08
CA PRO A 274 9.95 -6.61 21.48
C PRO A 274 9.75 -7.19 22.88
N LYS A 275 8.92 -6.54 23.68
CA LYS A 275 8.44 -7.07 24.95
C LYS A 275 7.42 -8.18 24.67
N THR A 276 7.63 -9.35 25.25
CA THR A 276 6.85 -10.58 24.98
C THR A 276 5.42 -10.56 25.53
N GLU A 277 5.05 -9.52 26.28
CA GLU A 277 3.73 -9.37 26.90
C GLU A 277 2.63 -8.95 25.90
N ASN A 278 3.01 -8.38 24.76
CA ASN A 278 2.08 -7.86 23.77
C ASN A 278 1.65 -8.95 22.78
N ALA A 279 0.39 -9.35 22.86
CA ALA A 279 -0.22 -10.28 21.93
C ALA A 279 -1.05 -9.56 20.86
N ILE A 280 -1.18 -10.21 19.71
CA ILE A 280 -2.11 -9.83 18.64
C ILE A 280 -3.03 -11.00 18.33
N TYR A 281 -4.23 -10.69 17.85
CA TYR A 281 -5.04 -11.63 17.09
C TYR A 281 -4.67 -11.52 15.62
N ALA A 282 -4.55 -12.64 14.91
CA ALA A 282 -4.26 -12.59 13.49
C ALA A 282 -5.02 -13.66 12.70
N THR A 283 -5.45 -13.29 11.50
CA THR A 283 -6.12 -14.17 10.53
C THR A 283 -5.49 -14.00 9.15
N VAL A 284 -5.40 -15.10 8.40
CA VAL A 284 -4.90 -15.08 7.03
C VAL A 284 -5.95 -14.46 6.13
N LEU A 285 -5.52 -13.62 5.21
CA LEU A 285 -6.37 -13.00 4.19
C LEU A 285 -6.55 -13.96 3.02
N ASP A 286 -7.80 -14.17 2.60
CA ASP A 286 -8.12 -14.93 1.39
C ASP A 286 -8.14 -14.04 0.14
N GLU A 287 -8.38 -12.74 0.32
CA GLU A 287 -8.56 -11.76 -0.74
C GLU A 287 -7.73 -10.49 -0.50
N ARG A 288 -7.55 -9.70 -1.55
CA ARG A 288 -6.88 -8.40 -1.46
C ARG A 288 -7.68 -7.49 -0.51
N THR A 289 -7.04 -6.96 0.52
CA THR A 289 -7.73 -6.23 1.59
C THR A 289 -7.05 -4.90 1.86
N LYS A 290 -7.84 -3.83 1.94
CA LYS A 290 -7.40 -2.51 2.38
C LYS A 290 -7.89 -2.27 3.80
N VAL A 291 -6.99 -1.89 4.69
CA VAL A 291 -7.32 -1.52 6.07
C VAL A 291 -7.08 -0.03 6.25
N PHE A 292 -8.15 0.71 6.54
CA PHE A 292 -8.11 2.14 6.86
C PHE A 292 -8.08 2.28 8.40
N PRO A 293 -6.93 2.70 8.98
CA PRO A 293 -6.79 2.86 10.43
C PRO A 293 -7.59 4.06 10.94
N VAL A 294 -7.90 4.08 12.24
CA VAL A 294 -8.66 5.18 12.86
C VAL A 294 -7.86 6.50 12.89
N SER A 295 -6.54 6.41 13.06
CA SER A 295 -5.67 7.55 13.34
C SER A 295 -4.74 7.93 12.19
N GLU A 296 -4.78 7.22 11.06
CA GLU A 296 -3.88 7.44 9.94
C GLU A 296 -4.64 7.93 8.71
N GLU A 297 -3.97 8.73 7.88
CA GLU A 297 -4.56 9.21 6.63
C GLU A 297 -4.37 8.25 5.45
N ASP A 298 -3.47 7.26 5.58
CA ASP A 298 -3.18 6.24 4.57
C ASP A 298 -3.74 4.87 5.00
N TYR A 299 -3.68 3.88 4.10
CA TYR A 299 -4.19 2.54 4.36
C TYR A 299 -3.13 1.47 4.16
N TYR A 300 -3.26 0.40 4.95
CA TYR A 300 -2.50 -0.82 4.75
C TYR A 300 -3.12 -1.66 3.64
N LEU A 301 -2.29 -2.26 2.81
CA LEU A 301 -2.73 -3.15 1.74
C LEU A 301 -2.19 -4.55 1.96
N GLY A 302 -3.09 -5.52 2.06
CA GLY A 302 -2.78 -6.95 2.11
C GLY A 302 -3.16 -7.67 0.82
N ARG A 303 -2.36 -8.67 0.48
CA ARG A 303 -2.61 -9.63 -0.59
C ARG A 303 -3.03 -10.98 0.01
N PRO A 304 -3.65 -11.88 -0.78
CA PRO A 304 -3.96 -13.23 -0.32
C PRO A 304 -2.74 -13.92 0.30
N GLY A 305 -2.91 -14.47 1.49
CA GLY A 305 -1.86 -15.10 2.29
C GLY A 305 -1.19 -14.19 3.32
N ASP A 306 -1.33 -12.87 3.21
CA ASP A 306 -0.92 -11.93 4.28
C ASP A 306 -1.87 -12.04 5.48
N TYR A 307 -1.56 -11.34 6.57
CA TYR A 307 -2.31 -11.43 7.82
C TYR A 307 -2.98 -10.09 8.17
N LEU A 308 -4.28 -10.14 8.49
CA LEU A 308 -4.95 -9.09 9.24
C LEU A 308 -4.58 -9.26 10.71
N ALA A 309 -3.95 -8.24 11.31
CA ALA A 309 -3.52 -8.22 12.69
C ALA A 309 -4.33 -7.22 13.50
N ILE A 310 -4.69 -7.59 14.72
CA ILE A 310 -5.46 -6.77 15.66
C ILE A 310 -4.78 -6.84 17.01
N ARG A 311 -4.50 -5.70 17.64
CA ARG A 311 -3.87 -5.72 18.96
C ARG A 311 -4.82 -6.23 20.02
N ALA A 312 -4.31 -7.03 20.95
CA ALA A 312 -5.11 -7.56 22.04
C ALA A 312 -5.44 -6.51 23.12
N ASP A 313 -4.59 -5.49 23.28
CA ASP A 313 -4.77 -4.38 24.22
C ASP A 313 -5.55 -3.19 23.65
N ASP A 314 -5.64 -3.10 22.32
CA ASP A 314 -6.42 -2.08 21.60
C ASP A 314 -7.00 -2.69 20.31
N ILE A 315 -8.27 -3.09 20.36
CA ILE A 315 -8.92 -3.77 19.23
C ILE A 315 -9.20 -2.85 18.04
N THR A 316 -8.99 -1.53 18.18
CA THR A 316 -9.11 -0.55 17.09
C THR A 316 -7.82 -0.37 16.30
N ASP A 317 -6.68 -0.84 16.85
CA ASP A 317 -5.39 -0.90 16.15
C ASP A 317 -5.34 -2.18 15.30
N ILE A 318 -5.79 -2.01 14.04
CA ILE A 318 -5.90 -3.06 13.03
C ILE A 318 -5.01 -2.68 11.85
N TYR A 319 -4.18 -3.63 11.42
CA TYR A 319 -3.21 -3.42 10.35
C TYR A 319 -2.91 -4.73 9.60
N ILE A 320 -2.09 -4.65 8.56
CA ILE A 320 -1.69 -5.79 7.74
C ILE A 320 -0.23 -6.14 8.04
N ILE A 321 0.07 -7.44 8.10
CA ILE A 321 1.45 -7.95 8.17
C ILE A 321 1.66 -8.89 6.99
N GLN A 322 2.70 -8.65 6.18
CA GLN A 322 3.03 -9.53 5.07
C GLN A 322 3.32 -10.96 5.56
N LYS A 323 2.92 -11.96 4.78
CA LYS A 323 3.03 -13.38 5.14
C LYS A 323 4.43 -13.77 5.65
N ASP A 324 5.46 -13.40 4.89
CA ASP A 324 6.83 -13.79 5.19
C ASP A 324 7.34 -13.10 6.46
N ILE A 325 7.01 -11.82 6.65
CA ILE A 325 7.33 -11.06 7.87
C ILE A 325 6.62 -11.69 9.08
N PHE A 326 5.34 -12.02 8.94
CA PHE A 326 4.56 -12.63 10.03
C PHE A 326 5.17 -13.96 10.50
N GLN A 327 5.50 -14.85 9.55
CA GLN A 327 6.08 -16.16 9.87
C GLN A 327 7.45 -16.07 10.56
N GLN A 328 8.25 -15.06 10.21
CA GLN A 328 9.54 -14.81 10.82
C GLN A 328 9.42 -14.16 12.20
N THR A 329 8.46 -13.26 12.39
CA THR A 329 8.41 -12.35 13.55
C THR A 329 7.40 -12.73 14.63
N TYR A 330 6.44 -13.63 14.34
CA TYR A 330 5.41 -14.06 15.30
C TYR A 330 5.41 -15.57 15.52
N GLU A 331 4.99 -15.96 16.71
CA GLU A 331 4.68 -17.34 17.07
C GLU A 331 3.32 -17.43 17.75
N ARG A 332 2.65 -18.57 17.60
CA ARG A 332 1.33 -18.78 18.17
C ARG A 332 1.45 -18.81 19.69
N LYS A 333 0.62 -18.03 20.38
CA LYS A 333 0.54 -18.08 21.83
C LYS A 333 -0.11 -19.40 22.23
N GLU A 334 0.62 -20.26 22.94
CA GLU A 334 0.05 -21.48 23.50
C GLU A 334 -1.08 -21.10 24.45
N GLN A 335 -2.27 -21.64 24.21
CA GLN A 335 -3.36 -21.52 25.18
C GLN A 335 -3.02 -22.44 26.34
N GLU A 336 -2.73 -21.88 27.52
CA GLU A 336 -2.72 -22.66 28.75
C GLU A 336 -4.11 -23.29 28.90
N VAL A 337 -4.19 -24.60 28.64
CA VAL A 337 -5.38 -25.37 28.98
C VAL A 337 -5.45 -25.35 30.51
N MET A 338 -6.31 -24.49 31.05
CA MET A 338 -6.70 -24.53 32.44
C MET A 338 -7.35 -25.90 32.70
N ASN A 339 -6.55 -26.86 33.13
CA ASN A 339 -7.02 -28.11 33.69
C ASN A 339 -7.68 -27.81 35.05
N GLU A 340 -8.93 -27.37 35.03
CA GLU A 340 -9.82 -27.45 36.20
C GLU A 340 -10.15 -28.92 36.45
N ASN A 341 -9.23 -29.67 37.06
CA ASN A 341 -9.52 -30.97 37.66
C ASN A 341 -8.46 -31.35 38.71
N ASN A 342 -8.54 -30.78 39.91
CA ASN A 342 -8.71 -31.55 41.16
C ASN A 342 -8.67 -30.65 42.41
N THR A 343 -9.83 -30.09 42.75
CA THR A 343 -10.14 -29.74 44.15
C THR A 343 -11.55 -30.23 44.48
N ARG A 344 -11.67 -31.55 44.60
CA ARG A 344 -12.68 -32.26 45.43
C ARG A 344 -11.97 -33.53 45.92
N SER A 345 -11.98 -33.96 47.15
CA SER A 345 -12.41 -33.48 48.46
C SER A 345 -11.77 -34.46 49.44
N LYS A 346 -11.67 -34.04 50.70
CA LYS A 346 -11.24 -34.82 51.87
C LYS A 346 -11.72 -36.27 51.93
#